data_AF-A0AAV3JLY7-F1
#
_entry.id   AF-A0AAV3JLY7-F1
#
_cell.length_a   1.000
_cell.length_b   1.000
_cell.length_c   1.000
_cell.angle_alpha   90.00
_cell.angle_beta   90.00
_cell.angle_gamma   90.00
#
_symmetry.space_group_name_H-M   'P 1'
#
loop_
_entity.id
_entity.type
_entity.pdbx_description
1 polymer ?
#
loop_
_entity_poly.entity_id
_entity_poly.type
_entity_poly.pdbx_seq_one_letter_code
_entity_poly.pdbx_strand_id
1 'polypeptide(L)'
;MVLPTVAIVGRPNVGKSTLFNRIAGERISIVEDVEGVTRDRIYTTGEWLNRKFSLIDTGGIDDVDAPFMEQIKHQADIAMTEADVIVFVVSGKEGVTDADEYVSRILYKTNKPVILAVNKVDNPEMRNDIYDFYSLGLGDPYPLSSVHGIGTGDILDAIVENLPVEEENENPDIIRFSLIGRPNVGKSSLINAILGEDRVIASPVAGTTRDAIDTNFVDSQGQEYTMIDTAGMRKSGKVYENTEKYSVMRSMRAIDRSDVVLMVINAEEGIREYDKRIAGFAHETGKGIIIVVNKWDTIEKDNHTVSQWEADIRDNFQFLSYAPIIFVSAETKQRLHKLPDMIKRISESQNKRIPSAVLNDVIMDAIAINPTPTDKGKRLKIFYATQVAVKPPTFVVFVNEEELMHFSYLRFLENQIREAFVFEGTPINLIARKRK
;
A
#
# COMPACT_ATOMS: atom_id res chain seq x y z
N MET A 1 -1.35 0.72 10.68
CA MET A 1 -2.59 1.53 10.64
C MET A 1 -3.01 1.67 9.19
N VAL A 2 -4.30 1.56 8.93
CA VAL A 2 -4.87 1.77 7.60
C VAL A 2 -4.92 3.26 7.34
N LEU A 3 -4.29 3.73 6.26
CA LEU A 3 -4.37 5.14 5.90
C LEU A 3 -5.73 5.44 5.26
N PRO A 4 -6.46 6.48 5.71
CA PRO A 4 -7.60 6.99 4.98
C PRO A 4 -7.21 7.38 3.56
N THR A 5 -8.10 7.20 2.59
CA THR A 5 -7.81 7.44 1.17
C THR A 5 -8.43 8.73 0.66
N VAL A 6 -7.68 9.52 -0.08
CA VAL A 6 -8.11 10.77 -0.73
C VAL A 6 -7.97 10.62 -2.23
N ALA A 7 -9.02 10.90 -3.00
CA ALA A 7 -8.94 10.91 -4.47
C ALA A 7 -9.10 12.32 -5.02
N ILE A 8 -8.22 12.70 -5.96
CA ILE A 8 -8.32 13.95 -6.71
C ILE A 8 -8.99 13.64 -8.06
N VAL A 9 -10.16 14.22 -8.28
CA VAL A 9 -10.98 14.02 -9.49
C VAL A 9 -11.29 15.36 -10.17
N GLY A 10 -11.56 15.33 -11.48
CA GLY A 10 -11.93 16.50 -12.25
C GLY A 10 -11.62 16.32 -13.73
N ARG A 11 -12.13 17.20 -14.59
CA ARG A 11 -11.83 17.12 -16.04
C ARG A 11 -10.34 17.30 -16.33
N PRO A 12 -9.84 16.92 -17.53
CA PRO A 12 -8.45 17.20 -17.91
C PRO A 12 -8.08 18.69 -17.85
N ASN A 13 -6.80 18.97 -17.60
CA ASN A 13 -6.20 20.31 -17.59
C ASN A 13 -6.68 21.31 -16.51
N VAL A 14 -7.42 20.87 -15.50
CA VAL A 14 -7.78 21.69 -14.30
C VAL A 14 -6.65 21.78 -13.26
N GLY A 15 -5.53 21.07 -13.46
CA GLY A 15 -4.36 21.09 -12.57
C GLY A 15 -4.36 20.02 -11.47
N LYS A 16 -5.06 18.89 -11.67
CA LYS A 16 -5.07 17.73 -10.75
C LYS A 16 -3.66 17.26 -10.39
N SER A 17 -2.84 16.93 -11.38
CA SER A 17 -1.50 16.40 -11.14
C SER A 17 -0.56 17.42 -10.51
N THR A 18 -0.77 18.72 -10.74
CA THR A 18 -0.04 19.79 -10.05
C THR A 18 -0.40 19.83 -8.56
N LEU A 19 -1.70 19.71 -8.24
CA LEU A 19 -2.16 19.61 -6.85
C LEU A 19 -1.65 18.32 -6.18
N PHE A 20 -1.77 17.19 -6.87
CA PHE A 20 -1.27 15.89 -6.43
C PHE A 20 0.21 15.96 -6.04
N ASN A 21 1.06 16.44 -6.96
CA ASN A 21 2.50 16.55 -6.72
C ASN A 21 2.84 17.52 -5.57
N ARG A 22 2.04 18.57 -5.38
CA ARG A 22 2.23 19.49 -4.27
C ARG A 22 1.95 18.82 -2.93
N ILE A 23 0.86 18.07 -2.84
CA ILE A 23 0.50 17.33 -1.62
C ILE A 23 1.49 16.18 -1.36
N ALA A 24 1.93 15.49 -2.41
CA ALA A 24 2.89 14.38 -2.33
C ALA A 24 4.32 14.84 -2.00
N GLY A 25 4.73 15.99 -2.52
CA GLY A 25 6.11 16.46 -2.55
C GLY A 25 6.66 16.99 -1.22
N GLU A 26 5.83 17.12 -0.18
CA GLU A 26 6.32 17.57 1.14
C GLU A 26 7.15 16.49 1.88
N ARG A 27 7.13 15.22 1.42
CA ARG A 27 8.00 14.15 1.96
C ARG A 27 8.47 13.14 0.91
N ILE A 28 9.29 13.57 -0.05
CA ILE A 28 10.20 12.61 -0.72
C ILE A 28 11.40 12.39 0.22
N SER A 29 11.20 11.64 1.30
CA SER A 29 12.32 11.11 2.09
C SER A 29 12.95 9.97 1.30
N ILE A 30 14.17 10.22 0.84
CA ILE A 30 15.13 9.34 0.19
C ILE A 30 14.98 7.88 0.66
N VAL A 31 14.23 7.10 -0.09
CA VAL A 31 14.47 5.67 -0.24
C VAL A 31 14.77 5.50 -1.71
N GLU A 32 16.05 5.22 -1.99
CA GLU A 32 16.57 4.94 -3.32
C GLU A 32 15.64 3.95 -4.04
N ASP A 33 15.37 4.20 -5.32
CA ASP A 33 14.59 3.29 -6.16
C ASP A 33 15.24 1.88 -6.07
N VAL A 34 14.52 0.93 -5.47
CA VAL A 34 14.95 -0.46 -5.48
C VAL A 34 14.82 -0.95 -6.93
N GLU A 35 15.94 -1.33 -7.55
CA GLU A 35 15.94 -1.94 -8.88
C GLU A 35 14.90 -3.07 -8.93
N GLY A 36 13.91 -2.93 -9.81
CA GLY A 36 12.81 -3.90 -9.97
C GLY A 36 11.43 -3.42 -9.53
N VAL A 37 11.30 -2.24 -8.89
CA VAL A 37 10.00 -1.63 -8.55
C VAL A 37 9.78 -0.37 -9.39
N THR A 38 8.74 -0.36 -10.23
CA THR A 38 8.31 0.85 -10.95
C THR A 38 7.35 1.64 -10.06
N ARG A 39 7.72 2.87 -9.67
CA ARG A 39 6.80 3.79 -8.97
C ARG A 39 5.71 4.26 -9.93
N ASP A 40 4.52 3.70 -9.80
CA ASP A 40 3.34 4.18 -10.52
C ASP A 40 2.87 5.51 -9.90
N ARG A 41 2.72 6.56 -10.72
CA ARG A 41 2.33 7.93 -10.33
C ARG A 41 0.90 8.07 -9.81
N ILE A 42 0.24 6.95 -9.53
CA ILE A 42 -1.19 6.88 -9.23
C ILE A 42 -1.42 6.98 -7.71
N TYR A 43 -0.49 6.50 -6.89
CA TYR A 43 -0.59 6.44 -5.43
C TYR A 43 0.62 7.09 -4.77
N THR A 44 0.37 7.83 -3.70
CA THR A 44 1.40 8.37 -2.83
C THR A 44 0.85 8.61 -1.42
N THR A 45 1.71 8.91 -0.46
CA THR A 45 1.29 9.24 0.91
C THR A 45 1.36 10.75 1.11
N GLY A 46 0.24 11.35 1.51
CA GLY A 46 0.19 12.72 2.02
C GLY A 46 0.24 12.72 3.55
N GLU A 47 0.74 13.83 4.12
CA GLU A 47 0.69 14.07 5.56
C GLU A 47 0.42 15.54 5.83
N TRP A 48 -0.57 15.82 6.68
CA TRP A 48 -0.89 17.16 7.11
C TRP A 48 -1.25 17.16 8.59
N LEU A 49 -0.66 18.06 9.38
CA LEU A 49 -0.87 18.15 10.83
C LEU A 49 -0.70 16.81 11.56
N ASN A 50 0.31 16.02 11.17
CA ASN A 50 0.59 14.65 11.63
C ASN A 50 -0.48 13.59 11.27
N ARG A 51 -1.51 13.93 10.49
CA ARG A 51 -2.46 12.96 9.95
C ARG A 51 -1.99 12.51 8.57
N LYS A 52 -1.70 11.22 8.45
CA LYS A 52 -1.29 10.60 7.17
C LYS A 52 -2.51 10.09 6.42
N PHE A 53 -2.46 10.14 5.08
CA PHE A 53 -3.49 9.59 4.21
C PHE A 53 -2.88 9.13 2.88
N SER A 54 -3.51 8.14 2.25
CA SER A 54 -3.17 7.70 0.89
C SER A 54 -3.82 8.65 -0.11
N LEU A 55 -3.09 9.08 -1.13
CA LEU A 55 -3.55 10.03 -2.15
C LEU A 55 -3.55 9.38 -3.53
N ILE A 56 -4.65 9.55 -4.27
CA ILE A 56 -4.89 8.97 -5.59
C ILE A 56 -5.08 10.07 -6.65
N ASP A 57 -4.33 10.02 -7.76
CA ASP A 57 -4.62 10.83 -8.97
C ASP A 57 -5.50 10.02 -9.94
N THR A 58 -6.81 10.32 -9.98
CA THR A 58 -7.73 9.59 -10.87
C THR A 58 -7.42 9.83 -12.35
N GLY A 59 -6.82 10.97 -12.69
CA GLY A 59 -6.43 11.29 -14.08
C GLY A 59 -5.27 10.44 -14.59
N GLY A 60 -4.49 9.83 -13.70
CA GLY A 60 -3.45 8.87 -14.08
C GLY A 60 -4.00 7.52 -14.53
N ILE A 61 -5.29 7.23 -14.26
CA ILE A 61 -5.90 5.91 -14.46
C ILE A 61 -6.63 5.76 -15.80
N ASP A 62 -6.76 6.84 -16.57
CA ASP A 62 -7.53 6.83 -17.81
C ASP A 62 -7.10 5.75 -18.81
N ASP A 63 -8.11 5.19 -19.47
CA ASP A 63 -7.98 4.40 -20.68
C ASP A 63 -7.92 5.36 -21.86
N VAL A 64 -6.75 5.44 -22.50
CA VAL A 64 -6.44 6.45 -23.53
C VAL A 64 -7.36 6.30 -24.74
N ASP A 65 -7.93 5.12 -24.95
CA ASP A 65 -8.76 4.78 -26.11
C ASP A 65 -10.26 5.05 -25.89
N ALA A 66 -10.69 5.34 -24.65
CA ALA A 66 -12.09 5.60 -24.33
C ALA A 66 -12.53 7.04 -24.71
N PRO A 67 -13.82 7.28 -25.06
CA PRO A 67 -14.36 8.61 -25.24
C PRO A 67 -14.16 9.51 -24.01
N PHE A 68 -13.92 10.81 -24.22
CA PHE A 68 -13.62 11.78 -23.16
C PHE A 68 -14.62 11.77 -21.97
N MET A 69 -15.92 11.74 -22.26
CA MET A 69 -16.95 11.71 -21.21
C MET A 69 -16.96 10.39 -20.43
N GLU A 70 -16.59 9.29 -21.08
CA GLU A 70 -16.47 7.98 -20.45
C GLU A 70 -15.25 7.92 -19.52
N GLN A 71 -14.11 8.49 -19.94
CA GLN A 71 -12.93 8.65 -19.08
C GLN A 71 -13.27 9.44 -17.80
N ILE A 72 -13.92 10.60 -17.95
CA ILE A 72 -14.34 11.44 -16.82
C ILE A 72 -15.28 10.68 -15.86
N LYS A 73 -16.24 9.94 -16.42
CA LYS A 73 -17.15 9.11 -15.63
C LYS A 73 -16.38 8.03 -14.86
N HIS A 74 -15.43 7.35 -15.51
CA HIS A 74 -14.61 6.32 -14.87
C HIS A 74 -13.79 6.88 -13.71
N GLN A 75 -13.19 8.06 -13.87
CA GLN A 75 -12.47 8.73 -12.78
C GLN A 75 -13.36 9.01 -11.57
N ALA A 76 -14.58 9.49 -11.79
CA ALA A 76 -15.54 9.74 -10.72
C ALA A 76 -16.00 8.43 -10.04
N ASP A 77 -16.30 7.38 -10.82
CA ASP A 77 -16.69 6.06 -10.29
C ASP A 77 -15.57 5.46 -9.42
N ILE A 78 -14.31 5.60 -9.84
CA ILE A 78 -13.12 5.21 -9.06
C ILE A 78 -13.05 5.98 -7.74
N ALA A 79 -13.11 7.32 -7.78
CA ALA A 79 -13.03 8.15 -6.58
C ALA A 79 -14.14 7.79 -5.58
N MET A 80 -15.37 7.62 -6.06
CA MET A 80 -16.52 7.21 -5.24
C MET A 80 -16.38 5.82 -4.63
N THR A 81 -15.65 4.92 -5.27
CA THR A 81 -15.44 3.56 -4.75
C THR A 81 -14.26 3.51 -3.78
N GLU A 82 -13.14 4.12 -4.15
CA GLU A 82 -11.86 3.95 -3.46
C GLU A 82 -11.59 4.95 -2.34
N ALA A 83 -12.01 6.21 -2.49
CA ALA A 83 -11.66 7.25 -1.53
C ALA A 83 -12.53 7.25 -0.29
N ASP A 84 -12.02 7.73 0.84
CA ASP A 84 -12.82 8.17 1.99
C ASP A 84 -13.26 9.64 1.82
N VAL A 85 -12.40 10.46 1.19
CA VAL A 85 -12.67 11.88 0.87
C VAL A 85 -12.32 12.15 -0.58
N ILE A 86 -13.17 12.89 -1.30
CA ILE A 86 -12.99 13.22 -2.72
C ILE A 86 -12.68 14.71 -2.86
N VAL A 87 -11.59 15.06 -3.53
CA VAL A 87 -11.26 16.45 -3.91
C VAL A 87 -11.63 16.64 -5.37
N PHE A 88 -12.73 17.35 -5.62
CA PHE A 88 -13.18 17.66 -6.97
C PHE A 88 -12.58 18.99 -7.44
N VAL A 89 -11.63 18.91 -8.37
CA VAL A 89 -10.87 20.04 -8.89
C VAL A 89 -11.53 20.59 -10.15
N VAL A 90 -11.83 21.88 -10.12
CA VAL A 90 -12.32 22.69 -11.25
C VAL A 90 -11.36 23.85 -11.50
N SER A 91 -11.58 24.63 -12.55
CA SER A 91 -10.66 25.71 -12.94
C SER A 91 -11.33 27.07 -12.90
N GLY A 92 -10.87 27.94 -12.00
CA GLY A 92 -11.34 29.32 -11.89
C GLY A 92 -11.09 30.17 -13.14
N LYS A 93 -10.10 29.79 -13.96
CA LYS A 93 -9.80 30.50 -15.22
C LYS A 93 -10.84 30.25 -16.31
N GLU A 94 -11.39 29.04 -16.36
CA GLU A 94 -12.34 28.64 -17.41
C GLU A 94 -13.80 28.68 -16.93
N GLY A 95 -14.04 28.92 -15.65
CA GLY A 95 -15.38 28.89 -15.06
C GLY A 95 -15.96 27.49 -14.97
N VAL A 96 -17.25 27.41 -14.66
CA VAL A 96 -18.02 26.16 -14.65
C VAL A 96 -18.28 25.71 -16.09
N THR A 97 -18.05 24.44 -16.39
CA THR A 97 -18.28 23.84 -17.72
C THR A 97 -19.27 22.68 -17.65
N ASP A 98 -19.86 22.28 -18.79
CA ASP A 98 -20.75 21.11 -18.89
C ASP A 98 -20.11 19.82 -18.37
N ALA A 99 -18.78 19.68 -18.52
CA ALA A 99 -18.03 18.54 -18.00
C ALA A 99 -17.97 18.57 -16.46
N ASP A 100 -17.85 19.75 -15.85
CA ASP A 100 -17.85 19.92 -14.40
C ASP A 100 -19.27 19.67 -13.81
N GLU A 101 -20.31 20.13 -14.51
CA GLU A 101 -21.71 19.80 -14.18
C GLU A 101 -22.03 18.30 -14.32
N TYR A 102 -21.39 17.63 -15.29
CA TYR A 102 -21.54 16.19 -15.44
C TYR A 102 -20.89 15.42 -14.30
N VAL A 103 -19.65 15.78 -13.91
CA VAL A 103 -18.93 15.15 -12.79
C VAL A 103 -19.64 15.39 -11.47
N SER A 104 -20.06 16.63 -11.18
CA SER A 104 -20.77 16.95 -9.95
C SER A 104 -22.05 16.12 -9.80
N ARG A 105 -22.84 15.93 -10.87
CA ARG A 105 -24.02 15.03 -10.86
C ARG A 105 -23.71 13.58 -10.56
N ILE A 106 -22.52 13.10 -10.94
CA ILE A 106 -22.06 11.75 -10.59
C ILE A 106 -21.69 11.70 -9.11
N LEU A 107 -20.85 12.63 -8.65
CA LEU A 107 -20.38 12.71 -7.26
C LEU A 107 -21.53 12.96 -6.27
N TYR A 108 -22.61 13.63 -6.68
CA TYR A 108 -23.81 13.83 -5.85
C TYR A 108 -24.46 12.50 -5.39
N LYS A 109 -24.15 11.38 -6.05
CA LYS A 109 -24.67 10.05 -5.69
C LYS A 109 -23.89 9.38 -4.56
N THR A 110 -22.73 9.92 -4.18
CA THR A 110 -21.94 9.39 -3.06
C THR A 110 -22.35 10.02 -1.73
N ASN A 111 -22.26 9.23 -0.66
CA ASN A 111 -22.41 9.73 0.71
C ASN A 111 -21.06 10.15 1.32
N LYS A 112 -19.98 10.09 0.54
CA LYS A 112 -18.63 10.45 0.98
C LYS A 112 -18.43 11.97 0.88
N PRO A 113 -17.64 12.58 1.78
CA PRO A 113 -17.31 14.00 1.69
C PRO A 113 -16.67 14.35 0.34
N VAL A 114 -17.18 15.41 -0.31
CA VAL A 114 -16.64 15.96 -1.55
C VAL A 114 -16.22 17.41 -1.28
N ILE A 115 -14.94 17.71 -1.51
CA ILE A 115 -14.35 19.04 -1.34
C ILE A 115 -14.21 19.66 -2.73
N LEU A 116 -14.92 20.76 -2.98
CA LEU A 116 -14.85 21.49 -4.25
C LEU A 116 -13.65 22.43 -4.26
N ALA A 117 -12.65 22.13 -5.08
CA ALA A 117 -11.38 22.83 -5.18
C ALA A 117 -11.30 23.64 -6.49
N VAL A 118 -11.40 24.97 -6.40
CA VAL A 118 -11.33 25.88 -7.57
C VAL A 118 -9.89 26.29 -7.80
N ASN A 119 -9.22 25.63 -8.74
CA ASN A 119 -7.80 25.82 -9.02
C ASN A 119 -7.54 26.94 -10.04
N LYS A 120 -6.28 27.36 -10.18
CA LYS A 120 -5.80 28.47 -11.03
C LYS A 120 -6.35 29.84 -10.61
N VAL A 121 -6.64 30.02 -9.32
CA VAL A 121 -7.01 31.33 -8.73
C VAL A 121 -5.72 32.03 -8.32
N ASP A 122 -5.02 32.61 -9.30
CA ASP A 122 -3.66 33.13 -9.13
C ASP A 122 -3.62 34.57 -8.58
N ASN A 123 -4.76 35.27 -8.55
CA ASN A 123 -4.86 36.63 -8.03
C ASN A 123 -6.11 36.83 -7.14
N PRO A 124 -6.13 37.87 -6.28
CA PRO A 124 -7.26 38.11 -5.37
C PRO A 124 -8.58 38.47 -6.07
N GLU A 125 -8.52 39.10 -7.26
CA GLU A 125 -9.72 39.52 -8.00
C GLU A 125 -10.55 38.32 -8.47
N MET A 126 -9.88 37.25 -8.91
CA MET A 126 -10.51 35.98 -9.29
C MET A 126 -11.21 35.27 -8.12
N ARG A 127 -10.98 35.68 -6.86
CA ARG A 127 -11.75 35.15 -5.73
C ARG A 127 -13.20 35.65 -5.71
N ASN A 128 -13.48 36.78 -6.37
CA ASN A 128 -14.83 37.30 -6.45
C ASN A 128 -15.70 36.49 -7.43
N ASP A 129 -15.09 35.78 -8.37
CA ASP A 129 -15.78 34.95 -9.38
C ASP A 129 -16.08 33.52 -8.88
N ILE A 130 -15.82 33.25 -7.60
CA ILE A 130 -16.03 31.93 -6.98
C ILE A 130 -17.54 31.61 -6.85
N TYR A 131 -18.41 32.63 -6.81
CA TYR A 131 -19.85 32.45 -6.58
C TYR A 131 -20.53 31.53 -7.61
N ASP A 132 -20.07 31.54 -8.85
CA ASP A 132 -20.63 30.70 -9.91
C ASP A 132 -20.44 29.20 -9.62
N PHE A 133 -19.40 28.82 -8.88
CA PHE A 133 -19.10 27.43 -8.56
C PHE A 133 -20.04 26.81 -7.52
N TYR A 134 -20.80 27.63 -6.77
CA TYR A 134 -21.88 27.12 -5.91
C TYR A 134 -22.98 26.39 -6.70
N SER A 135 -23.14 26.71 -7.99
CA SER A 135 -24.10 26.04 -8.88
C SER A 135 -23.87 24.53 -9.00
N LEU A 136 -22.64 24.05 -8.72
CA LEU A 136 -22.30 22.63 -8.73
C LEU A 136 -22.91 21.86 -7.54
N GLY A 137 -23.39 22.55 -6.50
CA GLY A 137 -24.14 21.94 -5.40
C GLY A 137 -23.32 21.04 -4.46
N LEU A 138 -22.01 21.27 -4.35
CA LEU A 138 -21.07 20.43 -3.57
C LEU A 138 -20.51 21.16 -2.32
N GLY A 139 -21.26 22.11 -1.76
CA GLY A 139 -20.84 22.91 -0.62
C GLY A 139 -19.95 24.11 -1.01
N ASP A 140 -19.19 24.60 -0.04
CA ASP A 140 -18.38 25.80 -0.21
C ASP A 140 -17.15 25.54 -1.11
N PRO A 141 -16.96 26.31 -2.19
CA PRO A 141 -15.79 26.21 -3.06
C PRO A 141 -14.53 26.79 -2.40
N TYR A 142 -13.45 26.02 -2.42
CA TYR A 142 -12.14 26.40 -1.90
C TYR A 142 -11.24 26.90 -3.05
N PRO A 143 -10.87 28.19 -3.08
CA PRO A 143 -9.97 28.71 -4.10
C PRO A 143 -8.52 28.34 -3.81
N LEU A 144 -7.81 27.87 -4.84
CA LEU A 144 -6.39 27.58 -4.75
C LEU A 144 -5.64 27.92 -6.04
N SER A 145 -4.32 28.02 -5.90
CA SER A 145 -3.37 27.95 -7.01
C SER A 145 -2.36 26.84 -6.73
N SER A 146 -2.52 25.68 -7.37
CA SER A 146 -1.56 24.57 -7.21
C SER A 146 -0.16 24.94 -7.68
N VAL A 147 -0.01 25.90 -8.61
CA VAL A 147 1.31 26.34 -9.09
C VAL A 147 1.99 27.22 -8.06
N HIS A 148 1.26 28.14 -7.42
CA HIS A 148 1.81 29.09 -6.46
C HIS A 148 1.70 28.64 -4.99
N GLY A 149 0.97 27.55 -4.71
CA GLY A 149 0.76 27.01 -3.36
C GLY A 149 -0.28 27.77 -2.53
N ILE A 150 -1.01 28.72 -3.12
CA ILE A 150 -2.02 29.52 -2.44
C ILE A 150 -3.25 28.65 -2.17
N GLY A 151 -3.81 28.70 -0.96
CA GLY A 151 -5.03 27.98 -0.57
C GLY A 151 -4.87 26.45 -0.45
N THR A 152 -3.66 25.92 -0.63
CA THR A 152 -3.43 24.47 -0.46
C THR A 152 -3.58 24.02 1.00
N GLY A 153 -3.22 24.87 1.97
CA GLY A 153 -3.44 24.61 3.40
C GLY A 153 -4.91 24.43 3.74
N ASP A 154 -5.77 25.33 3.25
CA ASP A 154 -7.23 25.27 3.49
C ASP A 154 -7.85 23.97 2.94
N ILE A 155 -7.38 23.52 1.76
CA ILE A 155 -7.78 22.21 1.19
C ILE A 155 -7.30 21.06 2.09
N LEU A 156 -6.07 21.10 2.60
CA LEU A 156 -5.52 20.06 3.45
C LEU A 156 -6.21 20.01 4.82
N ASP A 157 -6.59 21.16 5.37
CA ASP A 157 -7.41 21.26 6.58
C ASP A 157 -8.78 20.62 6.33
N ALA A 158 -9.48 21.00 5.26
CA ALA A 158 -10.77 20.41 4.92
C ALA A 158 -10.69 18.89 4.66
N ILE A 159 -9.60 18.42 4.03
CA ILE A 159 -9.34 16.98 3.88
C ILE A 159 -9.25 16.33 5.25
N VAL A 160 -8.34 16.82 6.12
CA VAL A 160 -8.10 16.25 7.44
C VAL A 160 -9.32 16.35 8.35
N GLU A 161 -10.18 17.35 8.24
CA GLU A 161 -11.44 17.41 9.00
C GLU A 161 -12.43 16.31 8.57
N ASN A 162 -12.39 15.91 7.30
CA ASN A 162 -13.33 14.96 6.72
C ASN A 162 -12.81 13.52 6.64
N LEU A 163 -11.51 13.24 6.80
CA LEU A 163 -11.07 11.85 6.87
C LEU A 163 -11.67 11.23 8.14
N PRO A 164 -12.04 9.94 8.09
CA PRO A 164 -12.48 9.25 9.28
C PRO A 164 -11.55 9.42 10.46
N VAL A 165 -12.16 9.63 11.62
CA VAL A 165 -11.46 9.47 12.89
C VAL A 165 -11.11 8.00 13.03
N GLU A 166 -9.84 7.70 13.28
CA GLU A 166 -9.40 6.36 13.62
C GLU A 166 -10.12 5.94 14.91
N GLU A 167 -10.98 4.92 14.85
CA GLU A 167 -11.47 4.29 16.07
C GLU A 167 -10.35 3.38 16.60
N GLU A 168 -9.77 3.73 17.75
CA GLU A 168 -8.75 2.92 18.46
C GLU A 168 -9.25 1.54 18.93
N ASN A 169 -10.48 1.15 18.60
CA ASN A 169 -11.11 -0.11 19.00
C ASN A 169 -10.91 -1.24 17.98
N GLU A 170 -9.75 -1.30 17.32
CA GLU A 170 -9.37 -2.53 16.62
C GLU A 170 -8.74 -3.48 17.63
N ASN A 171 -9.36 -4.64 17.86
CA ASN A 171 -8.74 -5.71 18.65
C ASN A 171 -7.33 -5.99 18.06
N PRO A 172 -6.24 -5.66 18.79
CA PRO A 172 -4.88 -5.72 18.26
C PRO A 172 -4.45 -7.15 17.94
N ASP A 173 -5.16 -8.13 18.51
CA ASP A 173 -4.93 -9.54 18.28
C ASP A 173 -5.49 -10.02 16.93
N ILE A 174 -6.40 -9.28 16.28
CA ILE A 174 -6.92 -9.67 14.95
C ILE A 174 -5.83 -9.50 13.89
N ILE A 175 -5.53 -10.58 13.18
CA ILE A 175 -4.58 -10.55 12.06
C ILE A 175 -5.33 -10.24 10.76
N ARG A 176 -5.02 -9.10 10.14
CA ARG A 176 -5.59 -8.73 8.85
C ARG A 176 -4.72 -9.25 7.73
N PHE A 177 -5.31 -9.91 6.74
CA PHE A 177 -4.56 -10.34 5.56
C PHE A 177 -5.36 -10.22 4.27
N SER A 178 -4.64 -10.17 3.14
CA SER A 178 -5.24 -10.08 1.80
C SER A 178 -4.59 -11.06 0.83
N LEU A 179 -5.31 -11.40 -0.24
CA LEU A 179 -4.75 -12.11 -1.39
C LEU A 179 -4.62 -11.12 -2.55
N ILE A 180 -3.39 -10.94 -3.03
CA ILE A 180 -3.09 -10.06 -4.17
C ILE A 180 -2.55 -10.88 -5.35
N GLY A 181 -2.61 -10.30 -6.54
CA GLY A 181 -2.06 -10.91 -7.76
C GLY A 181 -2.94 -10.61 -8.97
N ARG A 182 -2.48 -10.97 -10.16
CA ARG A 182 -3.20 -10.74 -11.42
C ARG A 182 -4.62 -11.35 -11.44
N PRO A 183 -5.51 -10.88 -12.33
CA PRO A 183 -6.73 -11.61 -12.65
C PRO A 183 -6.43 -13.09 -12.97
N ASN A 184 -7.36 -13.99 -12.65
CA ASN A 184 -7.31 -15.43 -12.99
C ASN A 184 -6.19 -16.28 -12.35
N VAL A 185 -5.36 -15.74 -11.46
CA VAL A 185 -4.36 -16.54 -10.71
C VAL A 185 -4.96 -17.51 -9.67
N GLY A 186 -6.28 -17.50 -9.52
CA GLY A 186 -7.03 -18.39 -8.62
C GLY A 186 -7.25 -17.86 -7.20
N LYS A 187 -7.19 -16.54 -6.98
CA LYS A 187 -7.46 -15.90 -5.67
C LYS A 187 -8.83 -16.31 -5.10
N SER A 188 -9.90 -16.19 -5.88
CA SER A 188 -11.26 -16.53 -5.42
C SER A 188 -11.40 -18.02 -5.10
N SER A 189 -10.75 -18.89 -5.88
CA SER A 189 -10.70 -20.33 -5.59
C SER A 189 -9.95 -20.62 -4.29
N LEU A 190 -8.81 -19.98 -4.06
CA LEU A 190 -8.04 -20.10 -2.81
C LEU A 190 -8.86 -19.67 -1.60
N ILE A 191 -9.60 -18.57 -1.70
CA ILE A 191 -10.44 -18.07 -0.60
C ILE A 191 -11.52 -19.08 -0.23
N ASN A 192 -12.27 -19.56 -1.22
CA ASN A 192 -13.32 -20.54 -0.98
C ASN A 192 -12.74 -21.84 -0.40
N ALA A 193 -11.55 -22.24 -0.87
CA ALA A 193 -10.89 -23.43 -0.36
C ALA A 193 -10.39 -23.24 1.09
N ILE A 194 -9.81 -22.08 1.43
CA ILE A 194 -9.38 -21.75 2.81
C ILE A 194 -10.59 -21.69 3.75
N LEU A 195 -11.68 -21.03 3.35
CA LEU A 195 -12.90 -20.92 4.16
C LEU A 195 -13.66 -22.24 4.31
N GLY A 196 -13.42 -23.20 3.41
CA GLY A 196 -14.01 -24.54 3.42
C GLY A 196 -13.12 -25.61 4.07
N GLU A 197 -12.04 -25.21 4.76
CA GLU A 197 -11.23 -26.11 5.59
C GLU A 197 -11.88 -26.28 6.97
N ASP A 198 -11.87 -27.51 7.51
CA ASP A 198 -12.48 -27.83 8.82
C ASP A 198 -11.89 -27.01 9.98
N ARG A 199 -10.71 -26.43 9.78
CA ARG A 199 -9.96 -25.63 10.77
C ARG A 199 -10.37 -24.16 10.78
N VAL A 200 -11.18 -23.71 9.83
CA VAL A 200 -11.59 -22.31 9.68
C VAL A 200 -13.08 -22.21 10.00
N ILE A 201 -13.40 -21.54 11.11
CA ILE A 201 -14.79 -21.33 11.53
C ILE A 201 -15.16 -19.89 11.23
N ALA A 202 -16.19 -19.68 10.41
CA ALA A 202 -16.73 -18.35 10.15
C ALA A 202 -17.18 -17.69 11.45
N SER A 203 -16.71 -16.47 11.72
CA SER A 203 -17.14 -15.74 12.92
C SER A 203 -18.51 -15.10 12.67
N PRO A 204 -19.51 -15.33 13.54
CA PRO A 204 -20.81 -14.67 13.43
C PRO A 204 -20.78 -13.21 13.92
N VAL A 205 -19.63 -12.72 14.42
CA VAL A 205 -19.49 -11.36 14.91
C VAL A 205 -19.55 -10.41 13.72
N ALA A 206 -20.70 -9.75 13.56
CA ALA A 206 -20.87 -8.59 12.70
C ALA A 206 -20.00 -7.45 13.27
N GLY A 207 -18.77 -7.35 12.78
CA GLY A 207 -17.89 -6.20 13.04
C GLY A 207 -18.41 -4.99 12.28
N THR A 208 -18.62 -3.89 13.01
CA THR A 208 -18.88 -2.49 12.63
C THR A 208 -19.30 -2.20 11.18
N THR A 209 -20.39 -1.45 11.04
CA THR A 209 -21.16 -1.08 9.83
C THR A 209 -20.42 -0.38 8.68
N ARG A 210 -19.09 -0.43 8.64
CA ARG A 210 -18.27 0.26 7.64
C ARG A 210 -17.83 -0.65 6.49
N ASP A 211 -17.52 -1.92 6.77
CA ASP A 211 -16.83 -2.81 5.82
C ASP A 211 -17.55 -4.15 5.63
N ALA A 212 -18.76 -4.12 5.05
CA ALA A 212 -19.56 -5.30 4.68
C ALA A 212 -18.93 -6.23 3.61
N ILE A 213 -17.62 -6.07 3.34
CA ILE A 213 -16.85 -6.67 2.25
C ILE A 213 -15.75 -7.60 2.78
N ASP A 214 -15.35 -7.48 4.04
CA ASP A 214 -14.31 -8.31 4.66
C ASP A 214 -14.90 -9.61 5.25
N THR A 215 -14.10 -10.67 5.31
CA THR A 215 -14.52 -11.96 5.88
C THR A 215 -13.76 -12.25 7.17
N ASN A 216 -14.48 -12.41 8.28
CA ASN A 216 -13.92 -12.76 9.57
C ASN A 216 -14.00 -14.27 9.83
N PHE A 217 -12.92 -14.84 10.33
CA PHE A 217 -12.89 -16.25 10.75
C PHE A 217 -11.92 -16.48 11.91
N VAL A 218 -12.06 -17.63 12.55
CA VAL A 218 -11.23 -18.05 13.68
C VAL A 218 -10.60 -19.40 13.36
N ASP A 219 -9.33 -19.58 13.72
CA ASP A 219 -8.69 -20.89 13.64
C ASP A 219 -9.03 -21.80 14.84
N SER A 220 -8.59 -23.06 14.78
CA SER A 220 -8.81 -24.03 15.86
C SER A 220 -8.13 -23.67 17.20
N GLN A 221 -7.21 -22.71 17.22
CA GLN A 221 -6.54 -22.21 18.42
C GLN A 221 -7.19 -20.95 18.99
N GLY A 222 -8.25 -20.43 18.35
CA GLY A 222 -8.96 -19.23 18.78
C GLY A 222 -8.35 -17.92 18.27
N GLN A 223 -7.36 -17.97 17.35
CA GLN A 223 -6.82 -16.77 16.72
C GLN A 223 -7.83 -16.21 15.72
N GLU A 224 -8.15 -14.93 15.84
CA GLU A 224 -9.05 -14.22 14.95
C GLU A 224 -8.29 -13.68 13.73
N TYR A 225 -8.90 -13.82 12.55
CA TYR A 225 -8.39 -13.31 11.29
C TYR A 225 -9.48 -12.52 10.56
N THR A 226 -9.06 -11.45 9.89
CA THR A 226 -9.89 -10.71 8.95
C THR A 226 -9.26 -10.75 7.57
N MET A 227 -9.94 -11.39 6.63
CA MET A 227 -9.57 -11.36 5.23
C MET A 227 -10.13 -10.09 4.59
N ILE A 228 -9.22 -9.22 4.14
CA ILE A 228 -9.53 -7.93 3.53
C ILE A 228 -10.01 -8.11 2.08
N ASP A 229 -11.08 -7.39 1.72
CA ASP A 229 -11.60 -7.21 0.36
C ASP A 229 -12.13 -8.48 -0.34
N THR A 230 -12.99 -9.25 0.35
CA THR A 230 -13.54 -10.51 -0.20
C THR A 230 -14.68 -10.32 -1.21
N ALA A 231 -15.51 -9.26 -1.10
CA ALA A 231 -16.71 -9.14 -1.92
C ALA A 231 -16.45 -8.76 -3.38
N GLY A 232 -15.42 -7.94 -3.68
CA GLY A 232 -15.11 -7.68 -5.09
C GLY A 232 -14.33 -8.83 -5.74
N MET A 233 -13.80 -9.79 -4.97
CA MET A 233 -13.28 -11.06 -5.53
C MET A 233 -14.42 -12.05 -5.87
N ARG A 234 -15.61 -11.85 -5.29
CA ARG A 234 -16.85 -12.59 -5.60
C ARG A 234 -17.69 -11.94 -6.71
N LYS A 235 -17.49 -10.66 -7.02
CA LYS A 235 -18.20 -9.90 -8.08
C LYS A 235 -17.33 -9.67 -9.32
N SER A 236 -16.56 -10.67 -9.73
CA SER A 236 -15.88 -10.68 -11.02
C SER A 236 -16.93 -10.66 -12.14
N GLY A 237 -17.12 -9.51 -12.80
CA GLY A 237 -18.16 -9.40 -13.84
C GLY A 237 -18.74 -8.02 -14.12
N LYS A 238 -18.26 -6.94 -13.48
CA LYS A 238 -18.57 -5.58 -13.93
C LYS A 238 -17.51 -5.08 -14.91
N VAL A 239 -17.96 -4.42 -15.97
CA VAL A 239 -17.17 -3.88 -17.11
C VAL A 239 -15.95 -3.03 -16.67
N TYR A 240 -15.99 -2.45 -15.48
CA TYR A 240 -14.94 -1.60 -14.89
C TYR A 240 -13.64 -2.33 -14.50
N GLU A 241 -13.67 -3.66 -14.30
CA GLU A 241 -12.47 -4.45 -13.92
C GLU A 241 -11.47 -4.64 -15.07
N ASN A 242 -11.83 -4.25 -16.31
CA ASN A 242 -11.01 -4.51 -17.49
C ASN A 242 -9.74 -3.67 -17.60
N THR A 243 -9.57 -2.62 -16.78
CA THR A 243 -8.33 -1.82 -16.79
C THR A 243 -7.34 -2.38 -15.76
N GLU A 244 -6.12 -2.69 -16.21
CA GLU A 244 -5.01 -3.17 -15.38
C GLU A 244 -4.77 -2.25 -14.18
N LYS A 245 -4.87 -0.93 -14.40
CA LYS A 245 -4.69 0.10 -13.38
C LYS A 245 -5.69 -0.01 -12.22
N TYR A 246 -6.98 -0.27 -12.50
CA TYR A 246 -7.98 -0.45 -11.42
C TYR A 246 -7.69 -1.65 -10.53
N SER A 247 -7.27 -2.77 -11.14
CA SER A 247 -6.87 -3.96 -10.38
C SER A 247 -5.66 -3.72 -9.48
N VAL A 248 -4.70 -2.89 -9.93
CA VAL A 248 -3.55 -2.45 -9.11
C VAL A 248 -4.01 -1.62 -7.92
N MET A 249 -4.83 -0.60 -8.15
CA MET A 249 -5.36 0.27 -7.08
C MET A 249 -6.04 -0.50 -5.96
N ARG A 250 -6.92 -1.42 -6.35
CA ARG A 250 -7.65 -2.25 -5.42
C ARG A 250 -6.71 -3.16 -4.61
N SER A 251 -5.69 -3.71 -5.26
CA SER A 251 -4.64 -4.48 -4.59
C SER A 251 -3.86 -3.61 -3.60
N MET A 252 -3.50 -2.38 -3.97
CA MET A 252 -2.81 -1.42 -3.09
C MET A 252 -3.63 -1.10 -1.84
N ARG A 253 -4.93 -0.84 -1.98
CA ARG A 253 -5.83 -0.61 -0.85
C ARG A 253 -5.96 -1.84 0.06
N ALA A 254 -6.03 -3.04 -0.52
CA ALA A 254 -6.05 -4.27 0.25
C ALA A 254 -4.74 -4.49 1.04
N ILE A 255 -3.60 -4.13 0.44
CA ILE A 255 -2.27 -4.17 1.08
C ILE A 255 -2.23 -3.20 2.26
N ASP A 256 -2.65 -1.93 2.07
CA ASP A 256 -2.64 -0.91 3.13
C ASP A 256 -3.46 -1.35 4.35
N ARG A 257 -4.59 -2.03 4.11
CA ARG A 257 -5.49 -2.58 5.13
C ARG A 257 -5.01 -3.88 5.78
N SER A 258 -3.98 -4.53 5.24
CA SER A 258 -3.48 -5.82 5.73
C SER A 258 -2.26 -5.68 6.64
N ASP A 259 -2.07 -6.63 7.54
CA ASP A 259 -0.80 -6.89 8.21
C ASP A 259 0.10 -7.81 7.34
N VAL A 260 -0.51 -8.85 6.75
CA VAL A 260 0.13 -9.87 5.92
C VAL A 260 -0.52 -9.97 4.54
N VAL A 261 0.29 -10.11 3.50
CA VAL A 261 -0.13 -10.13 2.10
C VAL A 261 0.26 -11.47 1.49
N LEU A 262 -0.72 -12.19 0.95
CA LEU A 262 -0.51 -13.43 0.19
C LEU A 262 -0.42 -13.06 -1.28
N MET A 263 0.81 -13.06 -1.80
CA MET A 263 1.09 -12.79 -3.20
C MET A 263 0.89 -14.04 -4.05
N VAL A 264 -0.24 -14.11 -4.76
CA VAL A 264 -0.62 -15.29 -5.53
C VAL A 264 -0.06 -15.23 -6.94
N ILE A 265 0.75 -16.23 -7.29
CA ILE A 265 1.31 -16.45 -8.62
C ILE A 265 0.65 -17.69 -9.23
N ASN A 266 0.27 -17.63 -10.51
CA ASN A 266 -0.19 -18.80 -11.26
C ASN A 266 1.02 -19.60 -11.76
N ALA A 267 1.17 -20.85 -11.32
CA ALA A 267 2.26 -21.72 -11.76
C ALA A 267 2.29 -21.94 -13.29
N GLU A 268 1.15 -21.94 -13.97
CA GLU A 268 1.09 -22.16 -15.42
C GLU A 268 1.62 -20.98 -16.24
N GLU A 269 1.40 -19.76 -15.72
CA GLU A 269 1.72 -18.53 -16.44
C GLU A 269 3.04 -17.90 -16.02
N GLY A 270 3.62 -18.36 -14.90
CA GLY A 270 4.82 -17.79 -14.32
C GLY A 270 4.65 -16.35 -13.83
N ILE A 271 5.80 -15.71 -13.60
CA ILE A 271 5.90 -14.34 -13.07
C ILE A 271 5.82 -13.34 -14.23
N ARG A 272 5.06 -12.26 -14.05
CA ARG A 272 4.99 -11.12 -14.98
C ARG A 272 5.36 -9.81 -14.29
N GLU A 273 5.57 -8.76 -15.10
CA GLU A 273 5.89 -7.42 -14.61
C GLU A 273 4.85 -6.86 -13.63
N TYR A 274 3.57 -7.11 -13.87
CA TYR A 274 2.50 -6.74 -12.93
C TYR A 274 2.71 -7.33 -11.53
N ASP A 275 3.18 -8.57 -11.44
CA ASP A 275 3.41 -9.26 -10.17
C ASP A 275 4.52 -8.52 -9.39
N LYS A 276 5.61 -8.13 -10.06
CA LYS A 276 6.72 -7.33 -9.48
C LYS A 276 6.24 -6.00 -8.92
N ARG A 277 5.37 -5.28 -9.63
CA ARG A 277 4.84 -3.98 -9.18
C ARG A 277 4.07 -4.08 -7.88
N ILE A 278 3.12 -5.00 -7.78
CA ILE A 278 2.31 -5.14 -6.57
C ILE A 278 3.17 -5.65 -5.41
N ALA A 279 4.11 -6.57 -5.68
CA ALA A 279 5.04 -7.06 -4.67
C ALA A 279 5.93 -5.93 -4.13
N GLY A 280 6.42 -5.06 -5.01
CA GLY A 280 7.20 -3.88 -4.65
C GLY A 280 6.42 -2.94 -3.73
N PHE A 281 5.16 -2.64 -4.06
CA PHE A 281 4.31 -1.83 -3.21
C PHE A 281 4.06 -2.46 -1.82
N ALA A 282 3.81 -3.77 -1.76
CA ALA A 282 3.66 -4.49 -0.49
C ALA A 282 4.94 -4.45 0.37
N HIS A 283 6.10 -4.51 -0.28
CA HIS A 283 7.40 -4.39 0.38
C HIS A 283 7.63 -2.98 0.93
N GLU A 284 7.42 -1.94 0.12
CA GLU A 284 7.61 -0.53 0.49
C GLU A 284 6.69 -0.10 1.63
N THR A 285 5.46 -0.63 1.67
CA THR A 285 4.50 -0.38 2.76
C THR A 285 4.80 -1.18 4.04
N GLY A 286 5.85 -2.00 4.04
CA GLY A 286 6.33 -2.71 5.21
C GLY A 286 5.47 -3.90 5.64
N LYS A 287 4.67 -4.47 4.72
CA LYS A 287 3.77 -5.59 5.02
C LYS A 287 4.51 -6.91 5.11
N GLY A 288 3.95 -7.85 5.85
CA GLY A 288 4.39 -9.23 5.84
C GLY A 288 4.00 -9.86 4.52
N ILE A 289 4.85 -10.69 3.91
CA ILE A 289 4.58 -11.23 2.57
C ILE A 289 4.79 -12.74 2.56
N ILE A 290 3.83 -13.46 1.99
CA ILE A 290 3.95 -14.88 1.62
C ILE A 290 3.78 -14.96 0.10
N ILE A 291 4.73 -15.59 -0.58
CA ILE A 291 4.60 -15.90 -2.01
C ILE A 291 3.87 -17.23 -2.14
N VAL A 292 2.67 -17.21 -2.75
CA VAL A 292 1.79 -18.36 -2.90
C VAL A 292 1.74 -18.76 -4.37
N VAL A 293 2.41 -19.86 -4.72
CA VAL A 293 2.39 -20.41 -6.08
C VAL A 293 1.20 -21.37 -6.19
N ASN A 294 0.12 -20.91 -6.80
CA ASN A 294 -1.14 -21.63 -6.95
C ASN A 294 -1.18 -22.44 -8.26
N LYS A 295 -2.18 -23.33 -8.38
CA LYS A 295 -2.33 -24.31 -9.45
C LYS A 295 -1.14 -25.26 -9.56
N TRP A 296 -0.48 -25.53 -8.45
CA TRP A 296 0.70 -26.40 -8.44
C TRP A 296 0.38 -27.82 -8.88
N ASP A 297 -0.89 -28.25 -8.81
CA ASP A 297 -1.38 -29.53 -9.33
C ASP A 297 -1.17 -29.68 -10.84
N THR A 298 -1.20 -28.60 -11.62
CA THR A 298 -1.11 -28.65 -13.09
C THR A 298 0.32 -28.78 -13.62
N ILE A 299 1.32 -28.57 -12.76
CA ILE A 299 2.73 -28.71 -13.13
C ILE A 299 3.16 -30.18 -13.02
N GLU A 300 3.72 -30.70 -14.11
CA GLU A 300 4.46 -31.97 -14.11
C GLU A 300 5.74 -31.80 -13.29
N LYS A 301 5.95 -32.69 -12.32
CA LYS A 301 7.00 -32.53 -11.31
C LYS A 301 8.08 -33.59 -11.49
N ASP A 302 9.32 -33.13 -11.38
CA ASP A 302 10.50 -33.94 -11.13
C ASP A 302 11.16 -33.54 -9.80
N ASN A 303 12.33 -34.12 -9.50
CA ASN A 303 13.07 -33.85 -8.27
C ASN A 303 13.63 -32.42 -8.17
N HIS A 304 13.68 -31.67 -9.28
CA HIS A 304 14.29 -30.35 -9.36
C HIS A 304 13.28 -29.21 -9.51
N THR A 305 12.04 -29.54 -9.87
CA THR A 305 10.98 -28.58 -10.21
C THR A 305 10.77 -27.55 -9.10
N VAL A 306 10.70 -27.99 -7.83
CA VAL A 306 10.52 -27.07 -6.69
C VAL A 306 11.70 -26.11 -6.56
N SER A 307 12.94 -26.63 -6.58
CA SER A 307 14.14 -25.81 -6.44
C SER A 307 14.34 -24.83 -7.60
N GLN A 308 13.96 -25.22 -8.81
CA GLN A 308 14.03 -24.35 -9.99
C GLN A 308 13.03 -23.20 -9.87
N TRP A 309 11.80 -23.48 -9.44
CA TRP A 309 10.80 -22.45 -9.18
C TRP A 309 11.21 -21.50 -8.04
N GLU A 310 11.77 -22.04 -6.96
CA GLU A 310 12.28 -21.19 -5.87
C GLU A 310 13.39 -20.27 -6.37
N ALA A 311 14.34 -20.78 -7.16
CA ALA A 311 15.41 -19.97 -7.75
C ALA A 311 14.84 -18.87 -8.68
N ASP A 312 13.94 -19.23 -9.61
CA ASP A 312 13.31 -18.26 -10.53
C ASP A 312 12.53 -17.17 -9.79
N ILE A 313 11.79 -17.53 -8.73
CA ILE A 313 11.10 -16.55 -7.87
C ILE A 313 12.10 -15.64 -7.17
N ARG A 314 13.20 -16.18 -6.63
CA ARG A 314 14.22 -15.36 -5.95
C ARG A 314 14.95 -14.42 -6.92
N ASP A 315 15.18 -14.86 -8.15
CA ASP A 315 15.82 -14.05 -9.20
C ASP A 315 14.92 -12.89 -9.64
N ASN A 316 13.60 -13.12 -9.74
CA ASN A 316 12.62 -12.09 -10.10
C ASN A 316 12.22 -11.17 -8.94
N PHE A 317 12.27 -11.66 -7.69
CA PHE A 317 11.87 -10.93 -6.48
C PHE A 317 13.02 -10.86 -5.47
N GLN A 318 14.18 -10.34 -5.91
CA GLN A 318 15.38 -10.23 -5.07
C GLN A 318 15.13 -9.43 -3.78
N PHE A 319 14.24 -8.43 -3.84
CA PHE A 319 13.84 -7.60 -2.71
C PHE A 319 12.91 -8.33 -1.71
N LEU A 320 12.40 -9.52 -2.05
CA LEU A 320 11.56 -10.37 -1.19
C LEU A 320 12.28 -11.61 -0.69
N SER A 321 13.60 -11.57 -0.55
CA SER A 321 14.40 -12.69 -0.05
C SER A 321 13.90 -13.24 1.30
N TYR A 322 13.30 -12.39 2.14
CA TYR A 322 12.73 -12.74 3.43
C TYR A 322 11.36 -13.43 3.35
N ALA A 323 10.64 -13.32 2.22
CA ALA A 323 9.28 -13.83 2.09
C ALA A 323 9.30 -15.36 1.88
N PRO A 324 8.58 -16.16 2.69
CA PRO A 324 8.46 -17.59 2.45
C PRO A 324 7.67 -17.87 1.16
N ILE A 325 8.02 -18.96 0.50
CA ILE A 325 7.37 -19.45 -0.72
C ILE A 325 6.58 -20.71 -0.36
N ILE A 326 5.31 -20.78 -0.76
CA ILE A 326 4.49 -21.98 -0.61
C ILE A 326 3.79 -22.34 -1.92
N PHE A 327 3.95 -23.59 -2.32
CA PHE A 327 3.27 -24.17 -3.47
C PHE A 327 1.96 -24.82 -3.04
N VAL A 328 0.84 -24.40 -3.61
CA VAL A 328 -0.51 -24.81 -3.24
C VAL A 328 -1.37 -25.13 -4.46
N SER A 329 -2.50 -25.78 -4.21
CA SER A 329 -3.56 -25.97 -5.20
C SER A 329 -4.91 -25.72 -4.53
N ALA A 330 -5.63 -24.71 -5.03
CA ALA A 330 -7.01 -24.47 -4.62
C ALA A 330 -7.94 -25.64 -4.98
N GLU A 331 -7.70 -26.28 -6.12
CA GLU A 331 -8.52 -27.37 -6.67
C GLU A 331 -8.40 -28.64 -5.82
N THR A 332 -7.17 -29.09 -5.57
CA THR A 332 -6.90 -30.32 -4.82
C THR A 332 -6.79 -30.09 -3.31
N LYS A 333 -6.92 -28.84 -2.86
CA LYS A 333 -6.66 -28.37 -1.48
C LYS A 333 -5.23 -28.65 -0.97
N GLN A 334 -4.28 -28.85 -1.89
CA GLN A 334 -2.91 -29.17 -1.52
C GLN A 334 -2.29 -28.03 -0.68
N ARG A 335 -1.87 -28.38 0.54
CA ARG A 335 -1.10 -27.51 1.48
C ARG A 335 -1.81 -26.23 1.95
N LEU A 336 -3.11 -26.05 1.67
CA LEU A 336 -3.86 -24.86 2.08
C LEU A 336 -3.94 -24.70 3.61
N HIS A 337 -4.07 -25.81 4.34
CA HIS A 337 -4.09 -25.84 5.80
C HIS A 337 -2.86 -25.22 6.48
N LYS A 338 -1.75 -24.99 5.75
CA LYS A 338 -0.53 -24.36 6.28
C LYS A 338 -0.59 -22.84 6.29
N LEU A 339 -1.45 -22.23 5.47
CA LEU A 339 -1.48 -20.78 5.28
C LEU A 339 -1.83 -20.01 6.57
N PRO A 340 -2.85 -20.40 7.38
CA PRO A 340 -3.16 -19.70 8.62
C PRO A 340 -1.96 -19.67 9.60
N ASP A 341 -1.30 -20.82 9.80
CA ASP A 341 -0.12 -20.92 10.66
C ASP A 341 1.05 -20.05 10.16
N MET A 342 1.26 -19.98 8.84
CA MET A 342 2.29 -19.11 8.25
C MET A 342 1.95 -17.63 8.44
N ILE A 343 0.70 -17.24 8.22
CA ILE A 343 0.21 -15.87 8.44
C ILE A 343 0.45 -15.46 9.90
N LYS A 344 0.09 -16.34 10.85
CA LYS A 344 0.31 -16.13 12.28
C LYS A 344 1.78 -15.92 12.64
N ARG A 345 2.67 -16.80 12.18
CA ARG A 345 4.12 -16.68 12.43
C ARG A 345 4.73 -15.40 11.88
N ILE A 346 4.26 -14.93 10.73
CA ILE A 346 4.72 -13.67 10.15
C ILE A 346 4.22 -12.49 10.97
N SER A 347 2.94 -12.50 11.38
CA SER A 347 2.39 -11.48 12.28
C SER A 347 3.16 -11.42 13.60
N GLU A 348 3.49 -12.56 14.21
CA GLU A 348 4.34 -12.65 15.40
C GLU A 348 5.74 -12.06 15.14
N SER A 349 6.34 -12.37 13.99
CA SER A 349 7.66 -11.84 13.58
C SER A 349 7.65 -10.33 13.37
N GLN A 350 6.57 -9.77 12.79
CA GLN A 350 6.40 -8.33 12.62
C GLN A 350 6.29 -7.57 13.95
N ASN A 351 5.68 -8.22 14.97
CA ASN A 351 5.47 -7.67 16.31
C ASN A 351 6.65 -7.87 17.27
N LYS A 352 7.65 -8.66 16.87
CA LYS A 352 8.78 -9.01 17.72
C LYS A 352 9.58 -7.77 18.12
N ARG A 353 9.75 -7.58 19.43
CA ARG A 353 10.61 -6.54 20.03
C ARG A 353 11.91 -7.15 20.54
N ILE A 354 13.02 -6.61 20.09
CA ILE A 354 14.37 -7.01 20.47
C ILE A 354 14.91 -6.04 21.52
N PRO A 355 15.35 -6.53 22.69
CA PRO A 355 16.01 -5.68 23.68
C PRO A 355 17.27 -5.02 23.11
N SER A 356 17.45 -3.73 23.38
CA SER A 356 18.58 -2.97 22.82
C SER A 356 19.94 -3.59 23.19
N ALA A 357 20.09 -4.16 24.39
CA ALA A 357 21.33 -4.83 24.78
C ALA A 357 21.72 -5.97 23.82
N VAL A 358 20.81 -6.91 23.61
CA VAL A 358 21.04 -8.08 22.72
C VAL A 358 21.26 -7.65 21.28
N LEU A 359 20.54 -6.63 20.81
CA LEU A 359 20.76 -6.05 19.48
C LEU A 359 22.18 -5.49 19.35
N ASN A 360 22.69 -4.78 20.37
CA ASN A 360 24.03 -4.21 20.32
C ASN A 360 25.11 -5.29 20.37
N ASP A 361 24.90 -6.39 21.08
CA ASP A 361 25.82 -7.54 21.05
C ASP A 361 25.97 -8.08 19.62
N VAL A 362 24.85 -8.31 18.92
CA VAL A 362 24.85 -8.76 17.52
C VAL A 362 25.56 -7.77 16.59
N ILE A 363 25.33 -6.46 16.78
CA ILE A 363 25.99 -5.43 15.97
C ILE A 363 27.51 -5.39 16.23
N MET A 364 27.94 -5.57 17.48
CA MET A 364 29.37 -5.60 17.81
C MET A 364 30.05 -6.83 17.24
N ASP A 365 29.41 -7.99 17.29
CA ASP A 365 29.90 -9.22 16.66
C ASP A 365 30.02 -9.06 15.14
N ALA A 366 29.01 -8.44 14.50
CA ALA A 366 29.04 -8.13 13.07
C ALA A 366 30.21 -7.20 12.70
N ILE A 367 30.48 -6.17 13.50
CA ILE A 367 31.61 -5.24 13.29
C ILE A 367 32.96 -5.96 13.46
N ALA A 368 33.04 -6.93 14.37
CA ALA A 368 34.26 -7.73 14.58
C ALA A 368 34.57 -8.63 13.37
N ILE A 369 33.53 -9.19 12.72
CA ILE A 369 33.66 -10.01 11.52
C ILE A 369 34.01 -9.15 10.30
N ASN A 370 33.28 -8.04 10.11
CA ASN A 370 33.46 -7.14 8.97
C ASN A 370 33.62 -5.69 9.47
N PRO A 371 34.87 -5.21 9.63
CA PRO A 371 35.15 -3.88 10.13
C PRO A 371 34.47 -2.78 9.32
N THR A 372 34.01 -1.74 10.03
CA THR A 372 33.34 -0.58 9.43
C THR A 372 34.17 0.11 8.34
N PRO A 373 33.54 0.59 7.25
CA PRO A 373 34.23 1.27 6.16
C PRO A 373 34.93 2.55 6.59
N THR A 374 35.91 2.97 5.79
CA THR A 374 36.60 4.26 5.91
C THR A 374 36.46 4.99 4.58
N ASP A 375 35.94 6.22 4.61
CA ASP A 375 35.86 7.09 3.44
C ASP A 375 36.55 8.43 3.74
N LYS A 376 37.33 8.94 2.78
CA LYS A 376 38.10 10.20 2.88
C LYS A 376 38.86 10.38 4.22
N GLY A 377 39.43 9.28 4.75
CA GLY A 377 40.18 9.29 6.01
C GLY A 377 39.32 9.30 7.29
N LYS A 378 37.99 9.28 7.18
CA LYS A 378 37.06 9.13 8.30
C LYS A 378 36.50 7.71 8.34
N ARG A 379 36.64 7.05 9.49
CA ARG A 379 36.03 5.74 9.75
C ARG A 379 34.58 5.90 10.21
N LEU A 380 33.68 5.10 9.67
CA LEU A 380 32.33 4.96 10.20
C LEU A 380 32.41 4.43 11.63
N LYS A 381 31.83 5.15 12.59
CA LYS A 381 31.72 4.71 13.98
C LYS A 381 30.25 4.44 14.28
N ILE A 382 29.94 3.21 14.63
CA ILE A 382 28.64 2.80 15.15
C ILE A 382 28.71 2.88 16.68
N PHE A 383 27.83 3.68 17.28
CA PHE A 383 27.79 3.87 18.73
C PHE A 383 26.89 2.85 19.42
N TYR A 384 25.66 2.73 18.92
CA TYR A 384 24.68 1.75 19.38
C TYR A 384 23.54 1.66 18.37
N ALA A 385 22.73 0.60 18.47
CA ALA A 385 21.48 0.44 17.74
C ALA A 385 20.30 0.24 18.69
N THR A 386 19.10 0.61 18.25
CA THR A 386 17.85 0.33 18.98
C THR A 386 16.70 0.06 18.02
N GLN A 387 15.76 -0.78 18.42
CA GLN A 387 14.49 -0.92 17.72
C GLN A 387 13.53 0.20 18.14
N VAL A 388 12.97 0.93 17.18
CA VAL A 388 12.08 2.08 17.41
C VAL A 388 10.63 1.79 17.04
N ALA A 389 10.39 0.83 16.14
CA ALA A 389 9.04 0.44 15.74
C ALA A 389 8.93 -1.06 15.45
N VAL A 390 7.68 -1.53 15.39
CA VAL A 390 7.23 -2.84 14.94
C VAL A 390 6.24 -2.65 13.80
N LYS A 391 5.98 -3.69 13.00
CA LYS A 391 5.09 -3.64 11.83
C LYS A 391 5.41 -2.49 10.84
N PRO A 392 6.57 -2.52 10.14
CA PRO A 392 7.63 -3.53 10.23
C PRO A 392 8.66 -3.23 11.35
N PRO A 393 9.42 -4.24 11.81
CA PRO A 393 10.57 -4.04 12.69
C PRO A 393 11.51 -2.97 12.13
N THR A 394 11.65 -1.87 12.86
CA THR A 394 12.47 -0.73 12.44
C THR A 394 13.55 -0.48 13.46
N PHE A 395 14.80 -0.51 13.01
CA PHE A 395 16.00 -0.32 13.79
C PHE A 395 16.70 0.97 13.39
N VAL A 396 17.19 1.71 14.38
CA VAL A 396 18.01 2.90 14.18
C VAL A 396 19.41 2.62 14.68
N VAL A 397 20.40 2.77 13.81
CA VAL A 397 21.83 2.64 14.11
C VAL A 397 22.42 4.04 14.25
N PHE A 398 22.90 4.37 15.45
CA PHE A 398 23.48 5.67 15.73
C PHE A 398 24.95 5.71 15.32
N VAL A 399 25.28 6.63 14.42
CA VAL A 399 26.60 6.74 13.78
C VAL A 399 27.19 8.14 13.94
N ASN A 400 28.47 8.29 13.62
CA ASN A 400 29.13 9.61 13.58
C ASN A 400 28.68 10.47 12.39
N GLU A 401 28.58 9.89 11.20
CA GLU A 401 28.13 10.57 9.97
C GLU A 401 27.29 9.58 9.16
N GLU A 402 26.07 9.97 8.78
CA GLU A 402 25.12 9.12 8.05
C GLU A 402 25.65 8.73 6.66
N GLU A 403 26.31 9.66 5.98
CA GLU A 403 26.90 9.48 4.65
C GLU A 403 27.99 8.38 4.59
N LEU A 404 28.61 8.06 5.74
CA LEU A 404 29.61 6.98 5.81
C LEU A 404 28.97 5.58 5.85
N MET A 405 27.68 5.48 6.13
CA MET A 405 26.93 4.23 6.12
C MET A 405 26.45 3.92 4.70
N HIS A 406 27.33 3.33 3.90
CA HIS A 406 26.97 2.88 2.55
C HIS A 406 25.94 1.73 2.58
N PHE A 407 25.06 1.66 1.58
CA PHE A 407 23.96 0.68 1.50
C PHE A 407 24.45 -0.78 1.65
N SER A 408 25.63 -1.09 1.14
CA SER A 408 26.20 -2.44 1.22
C SER A 408 26.50 -2.86 2.66
N TYR A 409 26.98 -1.93 3.50
CA TYR A 409 27.24 -2.20 4.92
C TYR A 409 25.93 -2.27 5.70
N LEU A 410 24.94 -1.44 5.33
CA LEU A 410 23.60 -1.48 5.91
C LEU A 410 22.91 -2.83 5.63
N ARG A 411 22.99 -3.35 4.39
CA ARG A 411 22.52 -4.70 4.04
C ARG A 411 23.26 -5.80 4.78
N PHE A 412 24.57 -5.65 4.98
CA PHE A 412 25.35 -6.58 5.80
C PHE A 412 24.81 -6.65 7.23
N LEU A 413 24.60 -5.50 7.89
CA LEU A 413 24.02 -5.46 9.24
C LEU A 413 22.59 -6.02 9.27
N GLU A 414 21.76 -5.73 8.27
CA GLU A 414 20.43 -6.33 8.15
C GLU A 414 20.49 -7.86 8.13
N ASN A 415 21.38 -8.44 7.32
CA ASN A 415 21.55 -9.89 7.25
C ASN A 415 21.98 -10.49 8.59
N GLN A 416 22.88 -9.83 9.32
CA GLN A 416 23.30 -10.27 10.66
C GLN A 416 22.15 -10.20 11.67
N ILE A 417 21.32 -9.16 11.61
CA ILE A 417 20.10 -9.06 12.44
C ILE A 417 19.12 -10.20 12.11
N ARG A 418 18.90 -10.51 10.83
CA ARG A 418 18.01 -11.60 10.39
C ARG A 418 18.50 -12.98 10.82
N GLU A 419 19.81 -13.21 10.78
CA GLU A 419 20.44 -14.45 11.21
C GLU A 419 20.28 -14.65 12.73
N ALA A 420 20.46 -13.60 13.52
CA ALA A 420 20.33 -13.65 14.98
C ALA A 420 18.86 -13.72 15.45
N PHE A 421 17.97 -12.97 14.81
CA PHE A 421 16.57 -12.86 15.18
C PHE A 421 15.73 -13.22 13.96
N VAL A 422 15.22 -14.46 13.92
CA VAL A 422 14.36 -14.92 12.81
C VAL A 422 13.23 -13.91 12.57
N PHE A 423 13.28 -13.25 11.41
CA PHE A 423 12.33 -12.26 10.90
C PHE A 423 11.78 -12.77 9.55
N GLU A 424 11.30 -14.00 9.54
CA GLU A 424 10.72 -14.64 8.35
C GLU A 424 9.44 -13.90 7.94
N GLY A 425 9.31 -13.67 6.62
CA GLY A 425 8.13 -13.05 6.03
C GLY A 425 7.91 -11.58 6.32
N THR A 426 8.78 -10.92 7.10
CA THR A 426 8.71 -9.47 7.36
C THR A 426 9.93 -8.73 6.79
N PRO A 427 9.72 -7.56 6.13
CA PRO A 427 10.81 -6.64 5.88
C PRO A 427 11.35 -6.09 7.21
N ILE A 428 12.59 -5.64 7.19
CA ILE A 428 13.23 -4.93 8.30
C ILE A 428 13.67 -3.58 7.76
N ASN A 429 13.35 -2.52 8.49
CA ASN A 429 13.85 -1.18 8.19
C ASN A 429 15.09 -0.90 9.04
N LEU A 430 16.23 -0.61 8.42
CA LEU A 430 17.46 -0.23 9.11
C LEU A 430 17.83 1.19 8.70
N ILE A 431 17.86 2.11 9.67
CA ILE A 431 18.07 3.54 9.43
C ILE A 431 19.34 3.97 10.14
N ALA A 432 20.27 4.57 9.41
CA ALA A 432 21.42 5.24 10.02
C ALA A 432 21.02 6.63 10.50
N ARG A 433 21.42 7.00 11.71
CA ARG A 433 21.17 8.34 12.25
C ARG A 433 22.40 8.91 12.92
N LYS A 434 22.72 10.16 12.64
CA LYS A 434 23.82 10.86 13.30
C LYS A 434 23.49 11.03 14.77
N ARG A 435 24.40 10.59 15.63
CA ARG A 435 24.35 10.87 17.07
C ARG A 435 24.52 12.37 17.28
N LYS A 436 23.53 13.01 17.90
CA LYS A 436 23.60 14.41 18.31
C LYS A 436 24.59 14.60 19.45
#